data_AF-A0A935ZAB1-F1
#
_entry.id   AF-A0A935ZAB1-F1
#
_cell.length_a   1.000
_cell.length_b   1.000
_cell.length_c   1.000
_cell.angle_alpha   90.00
_cell.angle_beta   90.00
_cell.angle_gamma   90.00
#
_symmetry.space_group_name_H-M   'P 1'
#
loop_
_entity.id
_entity.type
_entity.pdbx_description
1 polymer ?
#
loop_
_entity_poly.entity_id
_entity_poly.type
_entity_poly.pdbx_seq_one_letter_code
_entity_poly.pdbx_strand_id
1 'polypeptide(L)'
;MNHHPAKLVAAFVLSSLLAACGGRVEPCPEGSCSPSPSPTDTPTALPTSSPPDLPTASPAPTPLPAPSPSSDPDADPDCPGPYMGRAPDGRCVWSCSEGTQPANDANVCVCQPGLREVGRDEFGRRVCR
;
A
#
# COMPACT_ATOMS: atom_id res chain seq x y z
N MET A 1 -29.99 9.87 40.61
CA MET A 1 -28.57 9.76 41.01
C MET A 1 -27.86 8.90 39.97
N ASN A 2 -26.75 9.21 39.32
CA ASN A 2 -25.81 10.32 39.39
C ASN A 2 -24.87 10.23 38.16
N HIS A 3 -24.66 11.37 37.51
CA HIS A 3 -23.46 11.83 36.79
C HIS A 3 -22.93 11.14 35.49
N HIS A 4 -23.18 11.81 34.36
CA HIS A 4 -22.11 12.26 33.44
C HIS A 4 -21.47 13.53 34.03
N PRO A 5 -20.15 13.87 33.84
CA PRO A 5 -19.67 14.43 32.56
C PRO A 5 -18.12 14.36 32.27
N ALA A 6 -17.75 14.98 31.13
CA ALA A 6 -16.46 15.61 30.74
C ALA A 6 -15.43 14.74 29.98
N LYS A 7 -15.29 14.91 28.65
CA LYS A 7 -14.47 15.92 27.92
C LYS A 7 -12.95 15.68 28.01
N LEU A 8 -12.30 15.35 26.90
CA LEU A 8 -11.02 15.97 26.54
C LEU A 8 -10.86 16.05 25.01
N VAL A 9 -10.64 17.27 24.56
CA VAL A 9 -10.30 17.69 23.20
C VAL A 9 -8.78 17.67 23.09
N ALA A 10 -8.22 17.07 22.04
CA ALA A 10 -6.82 17.28 21.67
C ALA A 10 -6.72 17.46 20.15
N ALA A 11 -6.71 18.72 19.73
CA ALA A 11 -6.30 19.14 18.40
C ALA A 11 -4.76 19.15 18.35
N PHE A 12 -4.17 18.43 17.41
CA PHE A 12 -2.75 18.58 17.07
C PHE A 12 -2.64 19.22 15.68
N VAL A 13 -2.31 20.50 15.70
CA VAL A 13 -1.81 21.31 14.59
C VAL A 13 -0.29 21.17 14.57
N LEU A 14 0.31 21.23 13.38
CA LEU A 14 1.70 21.59 13.00
C LEU A 14 2.32 20.52 12.09
N SER A 15 3.13 20.83 11.08
CA SER A 15 3.40 22.04 10.32
C SER A 15 4.40 21.62 9.24
N SER A 16 4.26 22.21 8.07
CA SER A 16 5.05 22.01 6.86
C SER A 16 6.55 22.31 7.02
N LEU A 17 7.40 21.51 6.35
CA LEU A 17 8.73 21.97 5.90
C LEU A 17 8.97 21.52 4.44
N LEU A 18 8.73 22.43 3.50
CA LEU A 18 9.31 22.37 2.14
C LEU A 18 10.72 22.95 2.21
N ALA A 19 11.74 22.13 2.02
CA ALA A 19 13.11 22.58 1.78
C ALA A 19 13.37 22.68 0.28
N ALA A 20 13.24 23.89 -0.27
CA ALA A 20 13.67 24.23 -1.62
C ALA A 20 15.13 24.72 -1.57
N CYS A 21 16.06 23.93 -2.10
CA CYS A 21 17.44 24.36 -2.31
C CYS A 21 17.59 24.86 -3.76
N GLY A 22 17.50 26.18 -3.94
CA GLY A 22 17.88 26.87 -5.17
C GLY A 22 19.40 27.05 -5.25
N GLY A 23 20.03 26.48 -6.27
CA GLY A 23 21.44 26.66 -6.59
C GLY A 23 21.68 28.05 -7.19
N ARG A 24 22.52 28.83 -6.52
CA ARG A 24 23.07 30.10 -7.03
C ARG A 24 24.16 29.80 -8.06
N VAL A 25 24.04 30.39 -9.24
CA VAL A 25 25.10 30.41 -10.27
C VAL A 25 25.93 31.67 -10.03
N GLU A 26 27.21 31.49 -9.75
CA GLU A 26 28.16 32.59 -9.51
C GLU A 26 28.73 33.08 -10.85
N PRO A 27 28.71 34.39 -11.15
CA PRO A 27 29.24 34.91 -12.40
C PRO A 27 30.78 34.91 -12.39
N CYS A 28 31.38 34.24 -13.37
CA CYS A 28 32.83 34.27 -13.58
C CYS A 28 33.29 35.70 -13.91
N PRO A 29 34.29 36.26 -13.20
CA PRO A 29 34.84 37.57 -13.48
C PRO A 29 35.59 37.58 -14.82
N GLU A 30 35.48 38.73 -15.47
CA GLU A 30 35.98 39.02 -16.81
C GLU A 30 37.49 38.80 -16.92
N GLY A 31 37.91 38.12 -17.99
CA GLY A 31 39.29 38.15 -18.45
C GLY A 31 40.08 36.86 -18.24
N SER A 32 39.77 35.84 -19.06
CA SER A 32 40.76 35.01 -19.79
C SER A 32 40.11 33.71 -20.25
N CYS A 33 39.25 33.78 -21.26
CA CYS A 33 38.86 32.61 -22.04
C CYS A 33 39.58 32.70 -23.38
N SER A 34 40.81 32.20 -23.41
CA SER A 34 41.60 32.01 -24.63
C SER A 34 40.81 31.14 -25.62
N PRO A 35 40.71 31.50 -26.92
CA PRO A 35 39.98 30.69 -27.89
C PRO A 35 40.74 29.38 -28.13
N SER A 36 40.14 28.28 -27.67
CA SER A 36 40.58 26.91 -27.98
C SER A 36 40.35 26.61 -29.46
N PRO A 37 41.25 25.90 -30.14
CA PRO A 37 41.16 25.65 -31.58
C PRO A 37 39.88 24.90 -31.98
N SER A 38 39.36 25.28 -33.15
CA SER A 38 38.15 24.77 -33.77
C SER A 38 38.22 23.25 -33.99
N PRO A 39 37.20 22.48 -33.58
CA PRO A 39 37.18 21.04 -33.83
C PRO A 39 37.04 20.76 -35.33
N THR A 40 37.80 19.77 -35.80
CA THR A 40 37.67 19.18 -37.13
C THR A 40 36.46 18.25 -37.13
N ASP A 41 35.44 18.58 -37.93
CA ASP A 41 34.26 17.74 -38.12
C ASP A 41 34.65 16.41 -38.78
N THR A 42 34.79 15.37 -37.96
CA THR A 42 34.89 13.99 -38.44
C THR A 42 33.47 13.50 -38.69
N PRO A 43 33.10 13.08 -39.92
CA PRO A 43 31.77 12.56 -40.19
C PRO A 43 31.57 11.28 -39.37
N THR A 44 30.73 11.38 -38.35
CA THR A 44 30.31 10.27 -37.52
C THR A 44 29.38 9.40 -38.36
N ALA A 45 29.77 8.15 -38.59
CA ALA A 45 28.95 7.18 -39.33
C ALA A 45 27.56 7.10 -38.70
N LEU A 46 26.52 7.15 -39.55
CA LEU A 46 25.13 7.05 -39.10
C LEU A 46 24.92 5.71 -38.37
N PRO A 47 24.29 5.71 -37.18
CA PRO A 47 23.91 4.47 -36.53
C PRO A 47 22.87 3.75 -37.39
N THR A 48 23.17 2.51 -37.77
CA THR A 48 22.17 1.61 -38.34
C THR A 48 21.22 1.23 -37.22
N SER A 49 20.03 1.82 -37.23
CA SER A 49 18.96 1.51 -36.27
C SER A 49 18.53 0.06 -36.46
N SER A 50 18.93 -0.80 -35.52
CA SER A 50 18.35 -2.13 -35.38
C SER A 50 16.86 -1.97 -35.09
N PRO A 51 15.97 -2.72 -35.76
CA PRO A 51 14.54 -2.65 -35.49
C PRO A 51 14.26 -2.98 -34.02
N PRO A 52 13.35 -2.23 -33.36
CA PRO A 52 12.97 -2.51 -31.98
C PRO A 52 12.30 -3.88 -31.89
N ASP A 53 12.78 -4.72 -30.97
CA ASP A 53 12.17 -6.02 -30.68
C ASP A 53 10.68 -5.83 -30.36
N LEU A 54 9.83 -6.54 -31.10
CA LEU A 54 8.38 -6.52 -30.85
C LEU A 54 8.12 -7.11 -29.46
N PRO A 55 7.26 -6.48 -28.63
CA PRO A 55 6.89 -7.07 -27.35
C PRO A 55 6.19 -8.40 -27.61
N THR A 56 6.79 -9.47 -27.11
CA THR A 56 6.14 -10.79 -27.08
C THR A 56 4.94 -10.68 -26.15
N ALA A 57 3.73 -10.91 -26.67
CA ALA A 57 2.51 -10.84 -25.89
C ALA A 57 2.63 -11.78 -24.68
N SER A 58 2.48 -11.21 -23.47
CA SER A 58 2.41 -11.98 -22.24
C SER A 58 1.21 -12.92 -22.31
N PRO A 59 1.34 -14.19 -21.92
CA PRO A 59 0.20 -15.11 -21.93
C PRO A 59 -0.92 -14.56 -21.04
N ALA A 60 -2.17 -14.70 -21.51
CA ALA A 60 -3.33 -14.33 -20.72
C ALA A 60 -3.33 -15.09 -19.39
N PRO A 61 -3.65 -14.43 -18.25
CA PRO A 61 -3.72 -15.12 -16.98
C PRO A 61 -4.77 -16.23 -17.05
N THR A 62 -4.40 -17.43 -16.61
CA THR A 62 -5.35 -18.54 -16.47
C THR A 62 -6.45 -18.11 -15.50
N PRO A 63 -7.75 -18.30 -15.84
CA PRO A 63 -8.83 -17.95 -14.93
C PRO A 63 -8.66 -18.70 -13.61
N LEU A 64 -8.69 -17.98 -12.49
CA LEU A 64 -8.72 -18.58 -11.17
C LEU A 64 -9.99 -19.44 -11.05
N PRO A 65 -9.93 -20.65 -10.49
CA PRO A 65 -11.14 -21.43 -10.20
C PRO A 65 -12.08 -20.60 -9.32
N ALA A 66 -13.38 -20.68 -9.60
CA ALA A 66 -14.40 -20.06 -8.76
C ALA A 66 -14.28 -20.61 -7.32
N PRO A 67 -14.46 -19.76 -6.29
CA PRO A 67 -14.41 -20.24 -4.91
C PRO A 67 -15.49 -21.31 -4.72
N SER A 68 -15.07 -22.50 -4.29
CA SER A 68 -16.00 -23.56 -3.91
C SER A 68 -16.85 -23.06 -2.74
N PRO A 69 -18.18 -23.26 -2.73
CA PRO A 69 -18.99 -22.90 -1.58
C PRO A 69 -18.45 -23.64 -0.36
N SER A 70 -18.01 -22.88 0.65
CA SER A 70 -17.59 -23.44 1.93
C SER A 70 -18.85 -23.87 2.67
N SER A 71 -19.27 -25.12 2.43
CA SER A 71 -20.23 -25.79 3.28
C SER A 71 -19.53 -26.13 4.58
N ASP A 72 -19.24 -25.12 5.41
CA ASP A 72 -18.74 -25.33 6.75
C ASP A 72 -19.96 -25.71 7.61
N PRO A 73 -20.15 -27.00 7.94
CA PRO A 73 -21.32 -27.45 8.69
C PRO A 73 -21.36 -26.90 10.12
N ASP A 74 -20.27 -26.28 10.58
CA ASP A 74 -20.14 -25.60 11.86
C ASP A 74 -20.44 -24.08 11.80
N ALA A 75 -20.97 -23.59 10.68
CA ALA A 75 -21.49 -22.22 10.60
C ALA A 75 -22.74 -22.08 11.47
N ASP A 76 -22.53 -21.80 12.74
CA ASP A 76 -23.57 -21.42 13.69
C ASP A 76 -24.31 -20.18 13.14
N PRO A 77 -25.64 -20.26 12.92
CA PRO A 77 -26.40 -19.16 12.32
C PRO A 77 -26.35 -17.89 13.19
N ASP A 78 -26.10 -18.02 14.49
CA ASP A 78 -25.96 -16.87 15.38
C ASP A 78 -24.53 -16.30 15.37
N CYS A 79 -23.51 -17.11 15.07
CA CYS A 79 -22.10 -16.73 15.04
C CYS A 79 -21.46 -17.06 13.68
N PRO A 80 -21.72 -16.25 12.63
CA PRO A 80 -21.21 -16.54 11.30
C PRO A 80 -19.68 -16.55 11.28
N GLY A 81 -19.12 -17.72 10.98
CA GLY A 81 -17.69 -17.89 10.70
C GLY A 81 -17.26 -17.13 9.44
N PRO A 82 -15.93 -17.03 9.18
CA PRO A 82 -14.84 -17.72 9.86
C PRO A 82 -14.16 -16.89 10.98
N TYR A 83 -14.62 -15.66 11.24
CA TYR A 83 -13.98 -14.74 12.19
C TYR A 83 -14.75 -14.53 13.49
N MET A 84 -15.93 -15.14 13.63
CA MET A 84 -16.65 -15.20 14.89
C MET A 84 -16.57 -16.61 15.44
N GLY A 85 -16.36 -16.71 16.75
CA GLY A 85 -16.48 -17.97 17.49
C GLY A 85 -17.48 -17.81 18.63
N ARG A 86 -18.14 -18.90 19.02
CA ARG A 86 -19.01 -18.92 20.20
C ARG A 86 -18.15 -19.04 21.46
N ALA A 87 -18.22 -18.04 22.33
CA ALA A 87 -17.58 -18.08 23.64
C ALA A 87 -18.33 -19.01 24.60
N PRO A 88 -17.71 -19.45 25.72
CA PRO A 88 -18.36 -20.34 26.70
C PRO A 88 -19.63 -19.76 27.34
N ASP A 89 -19.77 -18.44 27.34
CA ASP A 89 -20.96 -17.72 27.83
C ASP A 89 -22.07 -17.60 26.77
N GLY A 90 -21.87 -18.22 25.59
CA GLY A 90 -22.82 -18.24 24.49
C GLY A 90 -22.77 -17.00 23.58
N ARG A 91 -21.94 -16.00 23.86
CA ARG A 91 -21.81 -14.81 22.99
C ARG A 91 -20.92 -15.08 21.78
N CYS A 92 -21.25 -14.48 20.65
CA CYS A 92 -20.34 -14.44 19.51
C CYS A 92 -19.25 -13.41 19.76
N VAL A 93 -18.01 -13.87 19.73
CA VAL A 93 -16.83 -13.02 19.92
C VAL A 93 -16.03 -12.98 18.63
N TRP A 94 -15.59 -11.77 18.29
CA TRP A 94 -14.70 -11.55 17.16
C TRP A 94 -13.32 -12.09 17.46
N SER A 95 -12.80 -12.88 16.55
CA SER A 95 -11.47 -13.50 16.59
C SER A 95 -10.56 -12.85 15.53
N CYS A 96 -10.54 -11.52 15.48
CA CYS A 96 -9.67 -10.78 14.55
C CYS A 96 -8.19 -10.89 14.96
N SER A 97 -7.28 -10.98 13.98
CA SER A 97 -5.83 -11.06 14.22
C SER A 97 -5.19 -9.66 14.28
N GLU A 98 -3.87 -9.62 14.49
CA GLU A 98 -3.10 -8.38 14.62
C GLU A 98 -3.35 -7.40 13.44
N GLY A 99 -3.62 -6.14 13.78
CA GLY A 99 -3.87 -5.06 12.82
C GLY A 99 -5.20 -5.15 12.06
N THR A 100 -6.10 -6.03 12.46
CA THR A 100 -7.45 -6.12 11.89
C THR A 100 -8.53 -5.62 12.84
N GLN A 101 -9.68 -5.26 12.29
CA GLN A 101 -10.86 -4.82 13.02
C GLN A 101 -12.13 -5.45 12.41
N PRO A 102 -13.19 -5.65 13.21
CA PRO A 102 -14.44 -6.19 12.72
C PRO A 102 -15.15 -5.21 11.79
N ALA A 103 -15.52 -5.69 10.60
CA ALA A 103 -16.43 -5.00 9.69
C ALA A 103 -17.84 -5.58 9.89
N ASN A 104 -18.68 -4.84 10.62
CA ASN A 104 -20.01 -5.29 11.04
C ASN A 104 -20.98 -5.52 9.86
N ASP A 105 -20.71 -4.93 8.71
CA ASP A 105 -21.50 -5.06 7.49
C ASP A 105 -21.18 -6.34 6.69
N ALA A 106 -19.99 -6.91 6.87
CA ALA A 106 -19.51 -8.02 6.07
C ALA A 106 -19.15 -9.28 6.88
N ASN A 107 -19.37 -9.28 8.21
CA ASN A 107 -19.00 -10.39 9.11
C ASN A 107 -17.55 -10.87 8.91
N VAL A 108 -16.65 -9.92 8.63
CA VAL A 108 -15.25 -10.20 8.28
C VAL A 108 -14.33 -9.27 9.05
N CYS A 109 -13.12 -9.73 9.37
CA CYS A 109 -12.06 -8.86 9.88
C CYS A 109 -11.34 -8.19 8.69
N VAL A 110 -11.29 -6.86 8.70
CA VAL A 110 -10.58 -6.03 7.70
C VAL A 110 -9.36 -5.37 8.33
N CYS A 111 -8.36 -4.99 7.52
CA CYS A 111 -7.24 -4.21 8.05
C CYS A 111 -7.73 -2.88 8.63
N GLN A 112 -7.12 -2.45 9.74
CA GLN A 112 -7.35 -1.09 10.24
C GLN A 112 -6.91 -0.05 9.21
N PRO A 113 -7.50 1.16 9.23
CA PRO A 113 -7.12 2.23 8.32
C PRO A 113 -5.61 2.51 8.37
N GLY A 114 -4.95 2.44 7.21
CA GLY A 114 -3.52 2.69 7.08
C GLY A 114 -2.62 1.45 7.20
N LEU A 115 -3.17 0.28 7.56
CA LEU A 115 -2.42 -0.98 7.56
C LEU A 115 -2.67 -1.75 6.26
N ARG A 116 -1.67 -2.52 5.82
CA ARG A 116 -1.80 -3.42 4.65
C ARG A 116 -1.74 -4.87 5.09
N GLU A 117 -2.41 -5.74 4.33
CA GLU A 117 -2.32 -7.19 4.55
C GLU A 117 -0.87 -7.64 4.30
N VAL A 118 -0.27 -8.28 5.31
CA VAL A 118 1.09 -8.83 5.24
C VAL A 118 1.12 -10.35 5.22
N GLY A 119 0.00 -11.01 5.53
CA GLY A 119 -0.11 -12.46 5.50
C GLY A 119 -1.34 -12.98 6.24
N ARG A 120 -1.26 -14.27 6.62
CA ARG A 120 -2.25 -14.96 7.43
C ARG A 120 -1.59 -15.67 8.61
N ASP A 121 -2.30 -15.80 9.72
CA ASP A 121 -1.81 -16.56 10.88
C ASP A 121 -2.07 -18.07 10.73
N GLU A 122 -1.69 -18.85 11.76
CA GLU A 122 -1.85 -20.32 11.79
C GLU A 122 -3.31 -20.78 11.70
N PHE A 123 -4.26 -19.89 11.97
CA PHE A 123 -5.70 -20.13 11.87
C PHE A 123 -6.27 -19.64 10.52
N GLY A 124 -5.41 -19.20 9.58
CA GLY A 124 -5.81 -18.72 8.26
C GLY A 124 -6.41 -17.31 8.26
N ARG A 125 -6.35 -16.58 9.37
CA ARG A 125 -6.92 -15.24 9.52
C ARG A 125 -5.96 -14.17 9.02
N ARG A 126 -6.49 -13.06 8.48
CA ARG A 126 -5.71 -11.96 7.89
C ARG A 126 -4.88 -11.24 8.96
N VAL A 127 -3.60 -10.97 8.68
CA VAL A 127 -2.71 -10.15 9.52
C VAL A 127 -2.35 -8.88 8.77
N CYS A 128 -2.44 -7.72 9.44
CA CYS A 128 -2.12 -6.42 8.85
C CYS A 128 -1.09 -5.64 9.67
N ARG A 129 -0.19 -4.92 9.00
CA ARG A 129 0.85 -4.07 9.59
C ARG A 129 1.17 -2.87 8.71
#